data_AF-A0A2V2N6N3-F1
#
_entry.id   AF-A0A2V2N6N3-F1
#
_cell.length_a   1.000
_cell.length_b   1.000
_cell.length_c   1.000
_cell.angle_alpha   90.00
_cell.angle_beta   90.00
_cell.angle_gamma   90.00
#
_symmetry.space_group_name_H-M   'P 1'
#
loop_
_entity.id
_entity.type
_entity.pdbx_description
1 polymer ?
#
loop_
_entity_poly.entity_id
_entity_poly.type
_entity_poly.pdbx_seq_one_letter_code
_entity_poly.pdbx_strand_id
1 'polypeptide(L)' 'MKNFTAESIFIDTSFFIALMNESDQYHMIAKKFSKIIRVNNPLFLTEGIILELGDAFCKKRSGSHFDCLYK' A
#
# COMPACT_ATOMS: atom_id res chain seq x y z
N MET A 1 -19.52 -27.34 -9.55
CA MET A 1 -18.13 -27.11 -9.08
C MET A 1 -17.74 -25.68 -9.41
N LYS A 2 -17.56 -24.79 -8.43
CA LYS A 2 -16.94 -23.49 -8.64
C LYS A 2 -15.47 -23.62 -8.24
N ASN A 3 -14.61 -23.91 -9.22
CA ASN A 3 -13.16 -23.87 -9.01
C ASN A 3 -12.65 -22.52 -9.51
N PHE A 4 -12.51 -21.56 -8.61
CA PHE A 4 -11.70 -20.36 -8.81
C PHE A 4 -11.02 -20.02 -7.48
N THR A 5 -9.96 -20.75 -7.15
CA THR A 5 -8.98 -20.27 -6.17
C THR A 5 -8.06 -19.29 -6.90
N ALA A 6 -8.59 -18.11 -7.23
CA ALA A 6 -7.71 -17.00 -7.55
C ALA A 6 -6.94 -16.70 -6.26
N GLU A 7 -5.64 -17.00 -6.24
CA GLU A 7 -4.80 -16.77 -5.07
C GLU A 7 -4.93 -15.30 -4.67
N SER A 8 -5.43 -15.09 -3.46
CA SER A 8 -5.58 -13.77 -2.86
C SER A 8 -4.21 -13.15 -2.65
N ILE A 9 -4.01 -11.91 -3.09
CA ILE A 9 -2.74 -11.20 -2.90
C ILE A 9 -2.90 -10.23 -1.76
N PHE A 10 -2.08 -10.40 -0.72
CA PHE A 10 -1.91 -9.41 0.32
C PHE A 10 -0.97 -8.30 -0.16
N ILE A 11 -1.39 -7.04 -0.03
CA ILE A 11 -0.59 -5.89 -0.42
C ILE A 11 -0.19 -5.14 0.85
N ASP A 12 1.12 -5.00 1.06
CA ASP A 12 1.71 -4.26 2.19
C ASP A 12 1.84 -2.75 1.90
N THR A 13 1.98 -1.95 2.96
CA THR A 13 2.21 -0.50 2.91
C THR A 13 3.39 -0.12 2.02
N SER A 14 4.51 -0.86 2.12
CA SER A 14 5.73 -0.59 1.35
C SER A 14 5.50 -0.66 -0.17
N PHE A 15 4.66 -1.57 -0.63
CA PHE A 15 4.30 -1.69 -2.04
C PHE A 15 3.52 -0.47 -2.53
N PHE A 16 2.56 0.01 -1.74
CA PHE A 16 1.80 1.22 -2.06
C PHE A 16 2.70 2.45 -2.10
N ILE A 17 3.62 2.61 -1.14
CA ILE A 17 4.57 3.72 -1.12
C ILE A 17 5.43 3.70 -2.38
N ALA A 18 6.03 2.55 -2.73
CA ALA A 18 6.82 2.41 -3.95
C ALA A 18 5.99 2.69 -5.21
N LEU A 19 4.74 2.23 -5.26
CA LEU A 19 3.86 2.44 -6.41
C LEU A 19 3.47 3.91 -6.59
N MET A 20 3.27 4.66 -5.51
CA MET A 20 2.78 6.04 -5.54
C MET A 20 3.90 7.09 -5.61
N ASN A 21 5.10 6.77 -5.12
CA ASN A 21 6.25 7.67 -5.13
C ASN A 21 7.13 7.41 -6.36
N GLU A 22 7.07 8.30 -7.36
CA GLU A 22 7.87 8.16 -8.60
C GLU A 22 9.39 8.24 -8.38
N SER A 23 9.82 8.83 -7.26
CA SER A 23 11.24 8.91 -6.88
C SER A 23 11.73 7.68 -6.09
N ASP A 24 10.84 6.73 -5.77
CA ASP A 24 11.22 5.50 -5.07
C ASP A 24 12.02 4.59 -6.01
N GLN A 25 13.13 4.03 -5.52
CA GLN A 25 13.99 3.13 -6.31
C GLN A 25 13.25 1.88 -6.83
N TYR A 26 12.18 1.47 -6.14
CA TYR A 26 11.35 0.33 -6.50
C TYR A 26 10.12 0.71 -7.34
N HIS A 27 9.91 1.99 -7.65
CA HIS A 27 8.71 2.47 -8.35
C HIS A 27 8.43 1.71 -9.65
N MET A 28 9.47 1.51 -10.46
CA MET A 28 9.34 0.79 -11.74
C MET A 28 8.96 -0.68 -11.55
N ILE A 29 9.46 -1.31 -10.49
CA ILE A 29 9.14 -2.69 -10.15
C ILE A 29 7.69 -2.77 -9.69
N ALA A 30 7.28 -1.92 -8.73
CA ALA A 30 5.91 -1.85 -8.23
C ALA A 30 4.88 -1.59 -9.35
N LYS A 31 5.21 -0.68 -10.29
CA LYS A 31 4.38 -0.37 -11.47
C LYS A 31 4.26 -1.53 -12.46
N LYS A 32 5.27 -2.39 -12.56
CA LYS A 32 5.20 -3.63 -13.36
C LYS A 32 4.29 -4.66 -12.68
N PHE A 33 4.46 -4.85 -11.37
CA PHE A 33 3.64 -5.78 -10.59
C PHE A 33 2.16 -5.35 -10.52
N SER A 34 1.86 -4.06 -10.41
CA SER A 34 0.47 -3.57 -10.34
C SER A 34 -0.34 -3.91 -11.60
N LYS A 35 0.31 -4.00 -12.77
CA LYS A 35 -0.31 -4.44 -14.03
C LYS A 35 -0.65 -5.94 -14.02
N ILE A 36 0.18 -6.75 -13.36
CA ILE A 36 0.00 -8.21 -13.25
C ILE A 36 -1.10 -8.51 -12.23
N ILE A 37 -1.06 -7.83 -11.08
CA ILE A 37 -1.97 -8.01 -9.95
C ILE A 37 -3.42 -7.62 -10.30
N ARG A 38 -3.63 -6.59 -11.13
CA ARG A 38 -4.97 -6.07 -11.45
C ARG A 38 -5.88 -7.03 -12.22
N VAL A 39 -5.32 -8.02 -12.92
CA VAL A 39 -6.09 -8.77 -13.94
C VAL A 39 -6.81 -9.98 -13.35
N ASN A 40 -6.30 -10.59 -12.28
CA ASN A 40 -6.76 -11.94 -11.90
C ASN A 40 -6.92 -12.20 -10.38
N ASN A 41 -6.62 -11.26 -9.49
CA ASN A 41 -6.46 -11.57 -8.06
C ASN A 41 -7.28 -10.66 -7.15
N PRO A 42 -8.06 -11.22 -6.21
CA PRO A 42 -8.62 -10.45 -5.09
C PRO A 42 -7.49 -9.87 -4.24
N LEU A 43 -7.58 -8.59 -3.90
CA LEU A 43 -6.58 -7.90 -3.08
C LEU A 43 -7.04 -7.79 -1.64
N PHE A 44 -6.13 -8.07 -0.71
CA PHE A 44 -6.36 -7.95 0.72
C PHE A 44 -5.39 -6.94 1.32
N LEU A 45 -5.92 -6.12 2.21
CA LEU A 45 -5.20 -5.17 3.05
C LEU A 45 -5.85 -5.15 4.44
N THR A 46 -5.09 -4.76 5.45
CA THR A 46 -5.60 -4.58 6.82
C THR A 46 -5.95 -3.12 7.09
N GLU A 47 -6.70 -2.85 8.15
CA GLU A 47 -6.92 -1.48 8.64
C GLU A 47 -5.60 -0.79 9.01
N GLY A 48 -4.62 -1.54 9.53
CA GLY A 48 -3.29 -1.03 9.86
C GLY A 48 -2.57 -0.42 8.65
N ILE A 49 -2.71 -1.03 7.48
CA ILE A 49 -2.13 -0.52 6.24
C ILE A 49 -2.72 0.84 5.84
N ILE A 50 -4.02 1.05 6.06
CA ILE A 50 -4.65 2.34 5.79
C ILE A 50 -4.05 3.42 6.70
N LEU A 51 -3.80 3.09 7.97
CA LEU A 51 -3.26 4.00 8.97
C LEU A 51 -1.80 4.35 8.67
N GLU A 52 -0.98 3.37 8.31
CA GLU A 52 0.42 3.57 7.91
C GLU A 52 0.54 4.39 6.61
N LEU A 53 -0.34 4.17 5.64
CA LEU A 53 -0.41 5.01 4.45
C LEU A 53 -0.81 6.44 4.79
N GLY A 54 -1.77 6.62 5.70
CA GLY A 54 -2.15 7.93 6.20
C GLY A 54 -0.95 8.69 6.76
N ASP A 55 -0.18 8.05 7.65
CA ASP A 55 1.02 8.64 8.24
C ASP A 55 2.09 8.96 7.18
N ALA A 56 2.35 8.02 6.26
CA ALA A 56 3.35 8.17 5.20
C ALA A 56 3.04 9.32 4.21
N PHE A 57 1.76 9.57 3.92
CA PHE A 57 1.33 10.60 2.96
C PHE A 57 0.86 11.90 3.61
N CYS A 58 0.68 11.95 4.92
CA CYS A 58 0.41 13.20 5.63
C CYS A 58 1.63 14.13 5.52
N LYS A 59 1.44 15.33 4.95
CA LYS A 59 2.43 16.41 5.06
C LYS A 59 2.73 16.62 6.55
N LYS A 60 3.99 16.49 6.96
CA LYS A 60 4.45 16.96 8.28
C LYS A 60 3.97 18.40 8.43
N ARG A 61 2.96 18.63 9.27
CA ARG A 61 2.57 19.98 9.66
C ARG A 61 3.73 20.51 10.49
N SER A 62 4.55 21.37 9.90
CA SER A 62 5.58 22.12 10.61
C SER A 62 4.86 23.13 11.51
N GLY A 63 4.43 22.66 12.68
CA GLY A 63 3.69 23.43 13.65
C GLY A 63 2.96 22.54 14.66
N SER A 64 3.61 22.36 15.82
CA SER A 64 3.06 21.92 17.12
C SER A 64 2.40 20.53 17.22
N HIS A 65 2.96 19.70 18.11
CA HIS A 65 2.36 18.54 18.79
C HIS A 65 1.39 17.67 17.99
N PHE A 66 1.91 16.65 17.32
CA PHE A 66 1.18 15.41 17.10
C PHE A 66 1.88 14.28 17.87
N ASP A 67 1.77 14.35 19.19
CA ASP A 67 1.80 13.17 20.06
C ASP A 67 0.46 12.43 19.91
N CYS A 68 0.21 11.86 18.74
CA CYS A 68 -0.88 10.92 18.50
C CYS A 68 -0.61 10.34 17.12
N LEU A 69 -0.16 9.10 17.00
CA LEU A 69 -1.03 7.94 17.12
C LEU A 69 -0.22 6.72 17.56
N TYR A 70 -0.86 5.89 18.40
CA TYR A 70 -0.37 4.65 19.03
C TYR A 70 0.50 4.84 20.28
N LYS A 71 -0.19 5.05 21.40
CA LYS A 71 0.15 4.43 22.68
C LYS A 71 -0.70 3.18 22.86
#